data_AF-A0A963MRY3-F1
#
_entry.id   AF-A0A963MRY3-F1
#
_cell.length_a   1.000
_cell.length_b   1.000
_cell.length_c   1.000
_cell.angle_alpha   90.00
_cell.angle_beta   90.00
_cell.angle_gamma   90.00
#
_symmetry.space_group_name_H-M   'P 1'
#
loop_
_entity.id
_entity.type
_entity.pdbx_description
1 polymer ?
#
loop_
_entity_poly.entity_id
_entity_poly.type
_entity_poly.pdbx_seq_one_letter_code
_entity_poly.pdbx_strand_id
1 'polypeptide(L)'
;MKKLFFAIIAAALGLGFSLSSYADRMVVLKGYAVLLAADDHLTVLPDSPNTALSCSFDQSTGIFFPAASPLIQIPILGAVDVKVVGNHAYIATSNNENSSAATDYFKYDISACVPDGIFSPYRAHANLSSGELVIPCVIVDGNEYNVVMNQRGNSMNWEVQFIDTGCY
;
A
#
# COMPACT_ATOMS: atom_id res chain seq x y z
N MET A 1 -1.30 44.43 35.96
CA MET A 1 -2.42 44.00 35.09
C MET A 1 -2.09 43.97 33.59
N LYS A 2 -1.34 44.92 33.01
CA LYS A 2 -1.00 44.92 31.56
C LYS A 2 -0.08 43.78 31.06
N LYS A 3 0.79 43.21 31.92
CA LYS A 3 1.73 42.15 31.52
C LYS A 3 1.08 40.75 31.42
N LEU A 4 -0.04 40.52 32.11
CA LEU A 4 -0.74 39.24 32.07
C LEU A 4 -1.55 39.06 30.78
N PHE A 5 -2.10 40.16 30.24
CA PHE A 5 -2.89 40.14 29.01
C PHE A 5 -2.06 39.84 27.75
N PHE A 6 -0.79 40.26 27.71
CA PHE A 6 0.09 39.98 26.56
C PHE A 6 0.52 38.51 26.47
N ALA A 7 0.67 37.81 27.60
CA ALA A 7 1.04 36.40 27.63
C ALA A 7 -0.10 35.49 27.13
N ILE A 8 -1.35 35.87 27.39
CA ILE A 8 -2.54 35.09 26.99
C ILE A 8 -2.77 35.19 25.47
N ILE A 9 -2.49 36.35 24.86
CA ILE A 9 -2.64 36.55 23.41
C ILE A 9 -1.57 35.76 22.64
N ALA A 10 -0.34 35.67 23.16
CA ALA A 10 0.72 34.86 22.54
C ALA A 10 0.40 33.36 22.58
N ALA A 11 -0.24 32.86 23.64
CA ALA A 11 -0.68 31.47 23.72
C ALA A 11 -1.86 31.14 22.79
N ALA A 12 -2.78 32.09 22.60
CA ALA A 12 -3.93 31.91 21.71
C ALA A 12 -3.56 31.93 20.21
N LEU A 13 -2.54 32.70 19.81
CA LEU A 13 -1.99 32.68 18.45
C LEU A 13 -1.10 31.46 18.17
N GLY A 14 -0.52 30.83 19.19
CA GLY A 14 0.28 29.60 19.05
C GLY A 14 -0.55 28.34 18.78
N LEU A 15 -1.85 28.37 19.07
CA LEU A 15 -2.78 27.26 18.83
C LEU A 15 -3.39 27.25 17.43
N GLY A 16 -3.17 28.29 16.62
CA GLY A 16 -3.70 28.40 15.25
C GLY A 16 -2.81 27.81 14.15
N PHE A 17 -1.57 27.43 14.48
CA PHE A 17 -0.62 26.79 13.56
C PHE A 17 -0.43 25.31 13.86
N SER A 18 -1.47 24.62 14.31
CA SER A 18 -1.56 23.20 14.04
C SER A 18 -1.71 23.05 12.53
N LEU A 19 -0.58 23.08 11.82
CA LEU A 19 -0.47 22.51 10.49
C LEU A 19 -1.03 21.11 10.65
N SER A 20 -2.25 20.91 10.14
CA SER A 20 -2.79 19.58 9.93
C SER A 20 -1.82 18.90 8.97
N SER A 21 -0.82 18.24 9.54
CA SER A 21 -0.06 17.19 8.87
C SER A 21 -1.12 16.16 8.51
N TYR A 22 -1.61 16.26 7.28
CA TYR A 22 -2.30 15.13 6.68
C TYR A 22 -1.26 14.02 6.68
N ALA A 23 -1.54 12.95 7.43
CA ALA A 23 -0.69 11.78 7.36
C ALA A 23 -0.66 11.33 5.90
N ASP A 24 0.53 11.26 5.33
CA ASP A 24 0.75 10.89 3.94
C ASP A 24 0.07 9.55 3.66
N ARG A 25 -0.63 9.47 2.53
CA ARG A 25 -1.31 8.25 2.14
C ARG A 25 -0.28 7.25 1.65
N MET A 26 -0.11 6.18 2.42
CA MET A 26 0.75 5.05 2.08
C MET A 26 -0.07 3.86 1.56
N VAL A 27 0.48 3.13 0.61
CA VAL A 27 -0.03 1.84 0.15
C VAL A 27 1.04 0.77 0.40
N VAL A 28 0.66 -0.29 1.11
CA VAL A 28 1.56 -1.41 1.42
C VAL A 28 1.23 -2.60 0.52
N LEU A 29 2.20 -3.02 -0.28
CA LEU A 29 2.19 -4.28 -1.03
C LEU A 29 2.88 -5.33 -0.15
N LYS A 30 2.10 -6.02 0.69
CA LYS A 30 2.60 -7.00 1.67
C LYS A 30 3.62 -7.95 1.02
N GLY A 31 4.83 -8.01 1.59
CA GLY A 31 5.93 -8.86 1.13
C GLY A 31 6.75 -8.29 -0.02
N TYR A 32 6.45 -7.07 -0.48
CA TYR A 32 7.12 -6.46 -1.64
C TYR A 32 7.61 -5.04 -1.33
N ALA A 33 6.70 -4.06 -1.36
CA ALA A 33 7.06 -2.65 -1.34
C ALA A 33 5.98 -1.78 -0.69
N VAL A 34 6.39 -0.65 -0.13
CA VAL A 34 5.52 0.41 0.37
C VAL A 34 5.64 1.61 -0.57
N LEU A 35 4.50 2.11 -1.05
CA LEU A 35 4.41 3.28 -1.91
C LEU A 35 3.89 4.46 -1.07
N LEU A 36 4.56 5.60 -1.18
CA LEU A 36 4.22 6.84 -0.51
C LEU A 36 4.19 7.98 -1.53
N ALA A 37 3.06 8.68 -1.63
CA ALA A 37 2.94 9.87 -2.46
C ALA A 37 2.81 11.11 -1.57
N ALA A 38 3.89 11.88 -1.49
CA ALA A 38 4.00 13.06 -0.63
C ALA A 38 5.17 13.93 -1.06
N ASP A 39 5.19 15.20 -0.61
CA ASP A 39 6.29 16.14 -0.81
C ASP A 39 6.78 16.24 -2.27
N ASP A 40 5.86 16.27 -3.23
CA ASP A 40 6.15 16.30 -4.68
C ASP A 40 6.90 15.07 -5.21
N HIS A 41 6.80 13.92 -4.52
CA HIS A 41 7.44 12.68 -4.91
C HIS A 41 6.52 11.46 -4.76
N LEU A 42 6.76 10.45 -5.60
CA LEU A 42 6.45 9.07 -5.27
C LEU A 42 7.73 8.42 -4.72
N THR A 43 7.66 7.94 -3.49
CA THR A 43 8.71 7.14 -2.85
C THR A 43 8.27 5.68 -2.78
N VAL A 44 9.13 4.77 -3.23
CA VAL A 44 8.96 3.32 -3.08
C VAL A 44 10.02 2.80 -2.12
N LEU A 45 9.57 2.16 -1.05
CA LEU A 45 10.37 1.62 0.03
C LEU A 45 10.21 0.10 0.08
N PRO A 46 11.23 -0.66 0.50
CA PRO A 46 11.05 -2.08 0.79
C PRO A 46 10.09 -2.27 1.99
N ASP A 47 9.29 -3.34 1.95
CA ASP A 47 8.38 -3.71 3.06
C ASP A 47 9.14 -4.23 4.31
N SER A 48 10.46 -4.41 4.21
CA SER A 48 11.34 -4.74 5.34
C SER A 48 12.66 -3.96 5.25
N PRO A 49 13.16 -3.42 6.38
CA PRO A 49 14.38 -2.60 6.40
C PRO A 49 15.66 -3.37 6.04
N ASN A 50 15.62 -4.70 6.04
CA ASN A 50 16.76 -5.57 5.74
C ASN A 50 16.73 -6.13 4.30
N THR A 51 15.74 -5.73 3.49
CA THR A 51 15.55 -6.23 2.13
C THR A 51 15.61 -5.09 1.14
N ALA A 52 16.21 -5.31 -0.02
CA ALA A 52 16.09 -4.39 -1.15
C ALA A 52 14.78 -4.63 -1.91
N LEU A 53 14.30 -3.61 -2.63
CA LEU A 53 13.24 -3.76 -3.63
C LEU A 53 13.69 -4.73 -4.73
N SER A 54 12.73 -5.44 -5.32
CA SER A 54 12.96 -6.28 -6.50
C SER A 54 13.00 -5.49 -7.82
N CYS A 55 12.78 -4.18 -7.76
CA CYS A 55 12.73 -3.30 -8.91
C CYS A 55 13.61 -2.05 -8.75
N SER A 56 13.88 -1.43 -9.90
CA SER A 56 14.42 -0.08 -10.01
C SER A 56 13.58 0.73 -11.00
N PHE A 57 13.86 2.02 -11.12
CA PHE A 57 13.14 2.95 -11.99
C PHE A 57 14.11 3.71 -12.88
N ASP A 58 13.84 3.72 -14.18
CA ASP A 58 14.60 4.49 -15.14
C ASP A 58 13.90 5.83 -15.37
N GLN A 59 14.53 6.91 -14.90
CA GLN A 59 13.98 8.26 -15.03
C GLN A 59 13.91 8.75 -16.49
N SER A 60 14.74 8.21 -17.38
CA SER A 60 14.76 8.63 -18.78
C SER A 60 13.61 8.05 -19.58
N THR A 61 13.21 6.82 -19.27
CA THR A 61 12.10 6.12 -19.94
C THR A 61 10.80 6.19 -19.14
N GLY A 62 10.86 6.49 -17.85
CA GLY A 62 9.70 6.52 -16.95
C GLY A 62 9.18 5.13 -16.58
N ILE A 63 10.03 4.09 -16.63
CA ILE A 63 9.63 2.69 -16.54
C ILE A 63 10.27 2.01 -15.32
N PHE A 64 9.49 1.22 -14.61
CA PHE A 64 10.00 0.28 -13.61
C PHE A 64 10.52 -0.99 -14.28
N PHE A 65 11.67 -1.48 -13.84
CA PHE A 65 12.30 -2.68 -14.37
C PHE A 65 12.87 -3.58 -13.26
N PRO A 66 13.02 -4.90 -13.50
CA PRO A 66 13.56 -5.81 -12.50
C PRO A 66 15.03 -5.52 -12.21
N ALA A 67 15.34 -5.09 -10.99
CA ALA A 67 16.68 -4.80 -10.49
C ALA A 67 16.61 -4.54 -8.97
N ALA A 68 17.67 -4.83 -8.23
CA ALA A 68 17.69 -4.51 -6.81
C ALA A 68 17.87 -3.01 -6.58
N SER A 69 17.02 -2.39 -5.75
CA SER A 69 17.19 -0.99 -5.32
C SER A 69 16.89 -0.83 -3.83
N PRO A 70 17.67 -0.05 -3.06
CA PRO A 70 17.35 0.22 -1.67
C PRO A 70 16.10 1.09 -1.51
N LEU A 71 15.86 2.01 -2.45
CA LEU A 71 14.77 2.99 -2.44
C LEU A 71 14.63 3.57 -3.84
N ILE A 72 13.40 3.89 -4.25
CA ILE A 72 13.13 4.60 -5.51
C ILE A 72 12.42 5.91 -5.17
N GLN A 73 12.90 7.00 -5.75
CA GLN A 73 12.25 8.31 -5.68
C GLN A 73 11.99 8.84 -7.08
N ILE A 74 10.74 9.18 -7.34
CA ILE A 74 10.26 9.71 -8.62
C ILE A 74 9.65 11.08 -8.35
N PRO A 75 10.18 12.17 -8.93
CA PRO A 75 9.60 13.49 -8.76
C PRO A 75 8.25 13.57 -9.49
N ILE A 76 7.20 13.89 -8.75
CA ILE A 76 5.83 14.05 -9.22
C ILE A 76 5.24 15.26 -8.50
N LEU A 77 5.28 16.43 -9.16
CA LEU A 77 4.78 17.67 -8.56
C LEU A 77 3.30 17.54 -8.17
N GLY A 78 3.00 17.94 -6.94
CA GLY A 78 1.68 17.87 -6.34
C GLY A 78 1.23 16.46 -5.95
N ALA A 79 2.11 15.46 -5.87
CA ALA A 79 1.74 14.12 -5.43
C ALA A 79 1.11 14.14 -4.02
N VAL A 80 -0.11 13.62 -3.90
CA VAL A 80 -0.91 13.69 -2.66
C VAL A 80 -1.55 12.37 -2.25
N ASP A 81 -1.74 11.44 -3.18
CA ASP A 81 -2.31 10.13 -2.87
C ASP A 81 -1.77 9.09 -3.86
N VAL A 82 -1.71 7.83 -3.44
CA VAL A 82 -1.36 6.70 -4.28
C VAL A 82 -2.35 5.57 -4.09
N LYS A 83 -2.75 4.92 -5.18
CA LYS A 83 -3.58 3.73 -5.19
C LYS A 83 -3.04 2.70 -6.15
N VAL A 84 -3.00 1.44 -5.73
CA VAL A 84 -2.59 0.32 -6.60
C VAL A 84 -3.82 -0.47 -7.04
N VAL A 85 -3.90 -0.76 -8.34
CA VAL A 85 -4.94 -1.61 -8.94
C VAL A 85 -4.27 -2.57 -9.93
N GLY A 86 -4.25 -3.86 -9.57
CA GLY A 86 -3.46 -4.86 -10.30
C GLY A 86 -1.98 -4.49 -10.28
N ASN A 87 -1.36 -4.45 -11.46
CA ASN A 87 0.06 -4.13 -11.61
C ASN A 87 0.34 -2.62 -11.79
N HIS A 88 -0.64 -1.76 -11.54
CA HIS A 88 -0.51 -0.34 -11.79
C HIS A 88 -0.67 0.49 -10.52
N ALA A 89 0.23 1.46 -10.34
CA ALA A 89 0.09 2.52 -9.35
C ALA A 89 -0.49 3.77 -10.02
N TYR A 90 -1.49 4.37 -9.38
CA TYR A 90 -2.15 5.61 -9.74
C TYR A 90 -1.82 6.65 -8.67
N ILE A 91 -1.13 7.72 -9.05
CA ILE A 91 -0.66 8.75 -8.14
C ILE A 91 -1.50 9.99 -8.44
N ALA A 92 -2.37 10.36 -7.50
CA ALA A 92 -3.14 11.58 -7.64
C ALA A 92 -2.22 12.77 -7.39
N THR A 93 -2.38 13.80 -8.23
CA THR A 93 -1.72 15.08 -8.06
C THR A 93 -2.74 16.17 -7.79
N SER A 94 -2.34 17.14 -6.96
CA SER A 94 -3.10 18.35 -6.71
C SER A 94 -2.10 19.49 -6.65
N ASN A 95 -2.23 20.45 -7.55
CA ASN A 95 -1.50 21.71 -7.46
C ASN A 95 -2.48 22.87 -7.24
N ASN A 96 -2.02 23.90 -6.53
CA ASN A 96 -2.74 25.16 -6.43
C ASN A 96 -2.20 26.10 -7.51
N GLU A 97 -2.46 25.79 -8.78
CA GLU A 97 -2.16 26.74 -9.85
C GLU A 97 -3.30 27.77 -9.96
N ASN A 98 -2.93 29.06 -9.96
CA ASN A 98 -3.85 30.18 -10.21
C ASN A 98 -5.07 30.26 -9.28
N SER A 99 -4.96 29.79 -8.02
CA SER A 99 -6.06 29.76 -7.03
C SER A 99 -7.22 28.81 -7.38
N SER A 100 -7.00 27.88 -8.32
CA SER A 100 -7.89 26.76 -8.62
C SER A 100 -7.14 25.46 -8.40
N ALA A 101 -7.68 24.54 -7.61
CA ALA A 101 -7.09 23.20 -7.50
C ALA A 101 -7.20 22.50 -8.85
N ALA A 102 -6.08 22.27 -9.54
CA ALA A 102 -6.06 21.37 -10.68
C ALA A 102 -5.62 19.99 -10.18
N THR A 103 -6.49 19.01 -10.39
CA THR A 103 -6.25 17.63 -10.01
C THR A 103 -5.98 16.80 -11.25
N ASP A 104 -4.89 16.03 -11.23
CA ASP A 104 -4.54 15.09 -12.30
C ASP A 104 -4.04 13.78 -11.67
N TYR A 105 -3.55 12.85 -12.49
CA TYR A 105 -2.90 11.64 -12.00
C TYR A 105 -1.77 11.16 -12.91
N PHE A 106 -0.76 10.56 -12.29
CA PHE A 106 0.25 9.76 -12.99
C PHE A 106 -0.09 8.28 -12.85
N LYS A 107 0.23 7.50 -13.89
CA LYS A 107 0.07 6.06 -13.90
C LYS A 107 1.41 5.40 -14.22
N TYR A 108 1.84 4.48 -13.35
CA TYR A 108 3.01 3.64 -13.59
C TYR A 108 2.62 2.16 -13.58
N ASP A 109 3.23 1.39 -14.48
CA ASP A 109 3.28 -0.07 -14.36
C ASP A 109 4.38 -0.40 -13.34
N ILE A 110 3.98 -1.05 -12.25
CA ILE A 110 4.86 -1.44 -11.14
C ILE A 110 5.05 -2.95 -11.08
N SER A 111 4.70 -3.71 -12.12
CA SER A 111 4.84 -5.18 -12.17
C SER A 111 6.24 -5.68 -11.80
N ALA A 112 7.30 -4.93 -12.11
CA ALA A 112 8.65 -5.28 -11.67
C ALA A 112 8.84 -5.21 -10.13
N CYS A 113 8.11 -4.31 -9.46
CA CYS A 113 8.11 -4.13 -8.00
C CYS A 113 7.12 -5.07 -7.28
N VAL A 114 6.19 -5.64 -8.04
CA VAL A 114 5.28 -6.71 -7.60
C VAL A 114 5.48 -7.89 -8.56
N PRO A 115 6.69 -8.49 -8.57
CA PRO A 115 6.93 -9.63 -9.44
C PRO A 115 5.90 -10.72 -9.14
N ASP A 116 5.56 -11.52 -10.15
CA ASP A 116 4.76 -12.73 -10.01
C ASP A 116 5.49 -13.71 -9.06
N GLY A 117 5.39 -13.45 -7.76
CA GLY A 117 5.61 -14.44 -6.73
C GLY A 117 4.43 -15.40 -6.73
N ILE A 118 4.55 -16.47 -5.94
CA ILE A 118 3.41 -17.30 -5.59
C ILE A 118 2.35 -16.37 -4.94
N PHE A 119 1.42 -15.89 -5.74
CA PHE A 119 0.31 -14.99 -5.38
C PHE A 119 -0.75 -15.82 -4.63
N SER A 120 -1.51 -15.38 -3.62
CA SER A 120 -1.60 -14.17 -2.78
C SER A 120 -2.66 -14.46 -1.69
N PRO A 121 -2.54 -13.90 -0.47
CA PRO A 121 -3.43 -14.10 0.68
C PRO A 121 -4.92 -13.81 0.52
N TYR A 122 -5.39 -13.44 -0.67
CA TYR A 122 -6.75 -12.90 -0.86
C TYR A 122 -7.52 -13.56 -2.00
N ARG A 123 -6.96 -14.58 -2.65
CA ARG A 123 -7.69 -15.36 -3.65
C ARG A 123 -7.80 -16.80 -3.17
N ALA A 124 -9.02 -17.32 -3.23
CA ALA A 124 -9.23 -18.75 -3.05
C ALA A 124 -8.39 -19.51 -4.07
N HIS A 125 -7.64 -20.50 -3.63
CA HIS A 125 -6.79 -21.33 -4.48
C HIS A 125 -7.05 -22.80 -4.24
N ALA A 126 -7.01 -23.59 -5.31
CA ALA A 126 -7.22 -25.02 -5.26
C ALA A 126 -6.00 -25.76 -5.81
N ASN A 127 -5.48 -26.70 -5.05
CA ASN A 127 -4.52 -27.69 -5.49
C ASN A 127 -5.25 -29.01 -5.75
N LEU A 128 -5.60 -29.26 -7.01
CA LEU A 128 -6.33 -30.47 -7.43
C LEU A 128 -5.50 -31.75 -7.33
N SER A 129 -4.16 -31.64 -7.28
CA SER A 129 -3.25 -32.77 -7.10
C SER A 129 -3.20 -33.28 -5.65
N SER A 130 -3.27 -32.38 -4.66
CA SER A 130 -3.37 -32.75 -3.25
C SER A 130 -4.81 -32.85 -2.73
N GLY A 131 -5.79 -32.33 -3.48
CA GLY A 131 -7.18 -32.27 -3.04
C GLY A 131 -7.41 -31.20 -1.98
N GLU A 132 -6.72 -30.07 -2.08
CA GLU A 132 -6.77 -28.96 -1.12
C GLU A 132 -7.38 -27.71 -1.75
N LEU A 133 -8.28 -27.03 -1.04
CA LEU A 133 -8.84 -25.72 -1.39
C LEU A 133 -8.70 -24.80 -0.19
N VAL A 134 -8.04 -23.66 -0.38
CA VAL A 134 -7.86 -22.65 0.68
C VAL A 134 -8.62 -21.40 0.30
N ILE A 135 -9.46 -20.90 1.21
CA ILE A 135 -10.17 -19.62 1.11
C ILE A 135 -9.64 -18.74 2.25
N PRO A 136 -8.79 -17.76 1.96
CA PRO A 136 -8.24 -16.89 2.99
C PRO A 136 -9.20 -15.75 3.36
N CYS A 137 -9.02 -15.16 4.55
CA CYS A 137 -9.75 -13.99 5.05
C CYS A 137 -11.29 -14.16 5.11
N VAL A 138 -11.77 -15.29 5.59
CA VAL A 138 -13.20 -15.52 5.84
C VAL A 138 -13.57 -14.95 7.20
N ILE A 139 -14.56 -14.05 7.25
CA ILE A 139 -15.07 -13.52 8.51
C ILE A 139 -16.14 -14.46 9.06
N VAL A 140 -15.93 -14.97 10.27
CA VAL A 140 -16.90 -15.75 11.03
C VAL A 140 -17.03 -15.13 12.42
N ASP A 141 -18.24 -14.73 12.81
CA ASP A 141 -18.52 -14.09 14.10
C ASP A 141 -17.60 -12.90 14.45
N GLY A 142 -17.16 -12.16 13.43
CA GLY A 142 -16.30 -10.99 13.58
C GLY A 142 -14.80 -11.28 13.64
N ASN A 143 -14.39 -12.55 13.54
CA ASN A 143 -12.99 -12.95 13.50
C ASN A 143 -12.59 -13.41 12.09
N GLU A 144 -11.34 -13.20 11.70
CA GLU A 144 -10.80 -13.60 10.40
C GLU A 144 -10.14 -14.98 10.47
N TYR A 145 -10.52 -15.87 9.55
CA TYR A 145 -10.01 -17.23 9.44
C TYR A 145 -9.48 -17.52 8.04
N ASN A 146 -8.55 -18.47 7.95
CA ASN A 146 -8.33 -19.20 6.70
C ASN A 146 -9.14 -20.49 6.75
N VAL A 147 -9.94 -20.71 5.71
CA VAL A 147 -10.70 -21.93 5.54
C VAL A 147 -9.92 -22.86 4.63
N VAL A 148 -9.51 -24.00 5.16
CA VAL A 148 -8.86 -25.07 4.39
C VAL A 148 -9.85 -26.21 4.23
N MET A 149 -10.04 -26.64 2.99
CA MET A 149 -10.87 -27.76 2.64
C MET A 149 -9.99 -28.88 2.10
N ASN A 150 -10.01 -30.03 2.76
CA ASN A 150 -9.22 -31.20 2.37
C ASN A 150 -10.12 -32.29 1.78
N GLN A 151 -9.63 -32.98 0.75
CA GLN A 151 -10.34 -34.10 0.13
C GLN A 151 -10.43 -35.29 1.08
N ARG A 152 -11.64 -35.84 1.24
CA ARG A 152 -11.89 -37.05 2.02
C ARG A 152 -12.01 -38.27 1.12
N GLY A 153 -10.95 -39.10 1.11
CA GLY A 153 -10.88 -40.32 0.30
C GLY A 153 -10.90 -40.04 -1.21
N ASN A 154 -11.40 -40.98 -2.02
CA ASN A 154 -11.42 -40.85 -3.49
C ASN A 154 -12.67 -40.13 -4.04
N SER A 155 -13.49 -39.53 -3.17
CA SER A 155 -14.70 -38.80 -3.56
C SER A 155 -14.45 -37.29 -3.47
N MET A 156 -15.17 -36.49 -4.27
CA MET A 156 -15.18 -35.02 -4.18
C MET A 156 -15.95 -34.50 -2.94
N ASN A 157 -15.84 -35.21 -1.82
CA ASN A 157 -16.36 -34.79 -0.53
C ASN A 157 -15.23 -34.10 0.23
N TRP A 158 -15.49 -32.88 0.70
CA TRP A 158 -14.49 -32.02 1.32
C TRP A 158 -14.80 -31.86 2.80
N GLU A 159 -13.76 -31.95 3.65
CA GLU A 159 -13.85 -31.60 5.07
C GLU A 159 -13.37 -30.16 5.26
N VAL A 160 -14.18 -29.34 5.94
CA VAL A 160 -13.89 -27.92 6.17
C VAL A 160 -13.18 -27.75 7.50
N GLN A 161 -12.03 -27.10 7.47
CA GLN A 161 -11.23 -26.74 8.64
C GLN A 161 -11.03 -25.23 8.69
N PHE A 162 -11.28 -24.64 9.85
CA PHE A 162 -10.96 -23.25 10.14
C PHE A 162 -9.61 -23.24 10.87
N ILE A 163 -8.57 -22.72 10.22
CA ILE A 163 -7.23 -22.65 10.78
C ILE A 163 -7.00 -21.22 11.24
N ASP A 164 -6.82 -21.03 12.55
CA ASP A 164 -6.44 -19.75 13.13
C ASP A 164 -4.94 -19.52 12.95
N THR A 165 -4.58 -18.54 12.11
CA THR A 165 -3.62 -17.45 12.38
C THR A 165 -3.51 -16.57 11.13
N GLY A 166 -4.34 -15.53 11.04
CA GLY A 166 -4.20 -14.39 10.10
C GLY A 166 -4.39 -14.66 8.60
N CYS A 167 -4.59 -13.59 7.82
CA CYS A 167 -4.65 -13.63 6.36
C CYS A 167 -3.25 -13.77 5.74
N TYR A 168 -2.94 -14.91 5.12
CA TYR A 168 -1.72 -15.16 4.33
C TYR A 168 -2.01 -15.89 3.02
#